data_AF-A0A381J5S5-F1
#
_entry.id   AF-A0A381J5S5-F1
#
_cell.length_a   1.000
_cell.length_b   1.000
_cell.length_c   1.000
_cell.angle_alpha   90.00
_cell.angle_beta   90.00
_cell.angle_gamma   90.00
#
_symmetry.space_group_name_H-M   'P 1'
#
loop_
_entity.id
_entity.type
_entity.pdbx_description
1 polymer ?
#
loop_
_entity_poly.entity_id
_entity_poly.type
_entity_poly.pdbx_seq_one_letter_code
_entity_poly.pdbx_strand_id
1 'polypeptide(L)'
;MLSDGINKKTNRLINEKSPYLLQHAYNPVEWYGWSEEAFEKARTEDKPIFLSIGYSTCHWCHVMAHESFEDEEVANILNNYFICIKVDREERPDIDSVYMSVCQAMTGGGGWPLNLFLTKDKKPFYAGTYFPKTSKYNQTGFIEILDSINNVWVSNKDHVLTTADQVVRTLNEDGYGDSSNISKDILNEGFQSFLNSFDDVFGGFSKAPKFPSPHNLSYLLSYYKATREKRALEMVEITLKSMYKGGIFDHIGFGFSRYSVDEKWLVPHFEKMLYDNALLAMAYIETYEITKDNIYKEVAEKILTYILRDMTSKEGGFYCGEDADSQGVEGKFYLWDFTELYKVLNREEADLFINYYGIQREGNFEGSNIPNLIGEELKDLDKNSLKDKLENIRRKLFDYREKRIHPHKDDKILTSWNGLMIAAFAKAGRILNEEKYKDASIKALEFVFIKLQREDGRLLARFRDGESRYLAYLDDYAFIIWALIEVYEVTKDYSYIEKSLELNKDMMQLFLDEEKGGLFLYGRDSEKLILRPKDIYDGAIPSGNGVAAMNMLRLFKITGDTKLKDEAESIFKVFGNSINKIPRAHAKTLEALLYSDFNLK
;
A
#
# COMPACT_ATOMS: atom_id res chain seq x y z
N MET A 1 -8.36 9.88 20.69
CA MET A 1 -8.90 10.52 21.90
C MET A 1 -10.25 9.89 22.21
N LEU A 2 -10.34 9.14 23.30
CA LEU A 2 -11.65 8.80 23.87
C LEU A 2 -12.13 10.06 24.59
N SER A 3 -12.99 10.84 23.94
CA SER A 3 -13.62 11.99 24.57
C SER A 3 -14.53 11.54 25.71
N ASP A 4 -14.40 12.25 26.82
CA ASP A 4 -15.09 12.06 28.08
C ASP A 4 -16.62 12.00 27.94
N GLY A 5 -17.25 11.08 28.69
CA GLY A 5 -18.47 11.40 29.44
C GLY A 5 -19.85 11.12 28.82
N ILE A 6 -19.98 10.42 27.69
CA ILE A 6 -21.28 9.89 27.24
C ILE A 6 -21.14 8.37 27.12
N ASN A 7 -22.08 7.64 27.73
CA ASN A 7 -22.22 6.19 27.62
C ASN A 7 -22.54 5.83 26.15
N LYS A 8 -21.53 5.90 25.26
CA LYS A 8 -21.70 5.70 23.83
C LYS A 8 -22.02 4.22 23.58
N LYS A 9 -23.23 3.96 23.10
CA LYS A 9 -23.66 2.64 22.67
C LYS A 9 -22.71 2.14 21.58
N THR A 10 -22.19 0.94 21.73
CA THR A 10 -21.36 0.28 20.71
C THR A 10 -22.23 -0.44 19.70
N ASN A 11 -21.78 -0.49 18.44
CA ASN A 11 -22.26 -1.41 17.42
C ASN A 11 -21.39 -2.69 17.41
N ARG A 12 -21.60 -3.57 16.42
CA ARG A 12 -20.95 -4.90 16.38
C ARG A 12 -19.46 -4.85 16.08
N LEU A 13 -18.96 -3.77 15.48
CA LEU A 13 -17.55 -3.63 15.14
C LEU A 13 -16.63 -3.57 16.37
N ILE A 14 -17.17 -3.38 17.57
CA ILE A 14 -16.40 -3.48 18.83
C ILE A 14 -15.74 -4.85 19.03
N ASN A 15 -16.25 -5.89 18.36
CA ASN A 15 -15.71 -7.25 18.42
C ASN A 15 -14.68 -7.53 17.31
N GLU A 16 -14.45 -6.60 16.40
CA GLU A 16 -13.44 -6.74 15.35
C GLU A 16 -12.05 -6.41 15.88
N LYS A 17 -11.02 -6.83 15.13
CA LYS A 17 -9.62 -6.52 15.44
C LYS A 17 -9.02 -5.47 14.52
N SER A 18 -9.59 -5.20 13.35
CA SER A 18 -9.06 -4.13 12.50
C SER A 18 -9.12 -2.79 13.26
N PRO A 19 -8.00 -2.03 13.36
CA PRO A 19 -8.03 -0.69 13.91
C PRO A 19 -9.04 0.21 13.19
N TYR A 20 -9.15 0.09 11.87
CA TYR A 20 -10.13 0.82 11.07
C TYR A 20 -11.56 0.52 11.51
N LEU A 21 -11.93 -0.76 11.63
CA LEU A 21 -13.30 -1.13 12.04
C LEU A 21 -13.60 -0.68 13.47
N LEU A 22 -12.63 -0.81 14.38
CA LEU A 22 -12.76 -0.38 15.78
C LEU A 22 -12.96 1.13 15.93
N GLN A 23 -12.37 1.95 15.05
CA GLN A 23 -12.61 3.41 15.02
C GLN A 23 -14.10 3.74 14.79
N HIS A 24 -14.84 2.86 14.11
CA HIS A 24 -16.27 3.03 13.81
C HIS A 24 -17.21 2.33 14.80
N ALA A 25 -16.68 1.67 15.83
CA ALA A 25 -17.48 0.88 16.78
C ALA A 25 -18.47 1.71 17.62
N TYR A 26 -18.27 3.02 17.71
CA TYR A 26 -19.12 3.95 18.44
C TYR A 26 -19.92 4.89 17.53
N ASN A 27 -19.91 4.67 16.21
CA ASN A 27 -20.80 5.40 15.32
C ASN A 27 -22.26 4.98 15.55
N PRO A 28 -23.23 5.90 15.43
CA PRO A 28 -24.66 5.58 15.56
C PRO A 28 -25.20 4.66 14.46
N VAL A 29 -24.47 4.52 13.34
CA VAL A 29 -24.76 3.49 12.32
C VAL A 29 -24.53 2.10 12.92
N GLU A 30 -25.51 1.21 12.76
CA GLU A 30 -25.49 -0.18 13.22
C GLU A 30 -24.65 -1.05 12.27
N TRP A 31 -23.34 -0.83 12.30
CA TRP A 31 -22.38 -1.52 11.45
C TRP A 31 -22.24 -3.00 11.77
N TYR A 32 -22.13 -3.79 10.70
CA TYR A 32 -21.65 -5.17 10.70
C TYR A 32 -20.29 -5.25 10.02
N GLY A 33 -19.46 -6.21 10.42
CA GLY A 33 -18.37 -6.71 9.57
C GLY A 33 -18.93 -7.54 8.41
N TRP A 34 -18.12 -7.79 7.38
CA TRP A 34 -18.48 -8.71 6.29
C TRP A 34 -18.70 -10.12 6.81
N SER A 35 -19.96 -10.52 7.00
CA SER A 35 -20.32 -11.71 7.77
C SER A 35 -21.66 -12.31 7.33
N GLU A 36 -21.83 -13.63 7.52
CA GLU A 36 -23.10 -14.31 7.21
C GLU A 36 -24.26 -13.80 8.07
N GLU A 37 -24.01 -13.32 9.29
CA GLU A 37 -25.03 -12.66 10.12
C GLU A 37 -25.64 -11.46 9.39
N ALA A 38 -24.81 -10.61 8.78
CA ALA A 38 -25.27 -9.43 8.05
C ALA A 38 -26.07 -9.83 6.80
N PHE A 39 -25.58 -10.84 6.06
CA PHE A 39 -26.25 -11.30 4.84
C PHE A 39 -27.59 -11.98 5.14
N GLU A 40 -27.68 -12.80 6.18
CA GLU A 40 -28.93 -13.45 6.57
C GLU A 40 -29.95 -12.44 7.09
N LYS A 41 -29.50 -11.41 7.81
CA LYS A 41 -30.36 -10.30 8.20
C LYS A 41 -30.90 -9.54 6.99
N ALA A 42 -30.06 -9.27 5.99
CA ALA A 42 -30.49 -8.63 4.74
C ALA A 42 -31.52 -9.48 4.00
N ARG A 43 -31.40 -10.81 4.01
CA ARG A 43 -32.39 -11.73 3.44
C ARG A 43 -33.71 -11.74 4.22
N THR A 44 -33.63 -11.81 5.54
CA THR A 44 -34.80 -11.90 6.43
C THR A 44 -35.61 -10.60 6.45
N GLU A 45 -34.94 -9.45 6.49
CA GLU A 45 -35.61 -8.13 6.47
C GLU A 45 -35.92 -7.63 5.06
N ASP A 46 -35.46 -8.33 4.03
CA ASP A 46 -35.59 -7.96 2.61
C ASP A 46 -35.08 -6.55 2.29
N LYS A 47 -33.99 -6.15 2.96
CA LYS A 47 -33.33 -4.86 2.81
C LYS A 47 -32.09 -4.95 1.91
N PRO A 48 -31.77 -3.91 1.13
CA PRO A 48 -30.50 -3.81 0.45
C PRO A 48 -29.35 -3.61 1.46
N ILE A 49 -28.13 -3.89 1.00
CA ILE A 49 -26.91 -3.73 1.78
C ILE A 49 -26.25 -2.41 1.39
N PHE A 50 -25.85 -1.62 2.37
CA PHE A 50 -24.91 -0.52 2.18
C PHE A 50 -23.52 -1.01 2.59
N LEU A 51 -22.60 -1.13 1.64
CA LEU A 51 -21.23 -1.57 1.83
C LEU A 51 -20.30 -0.36 1.77
N SER A 52 -19.54 -0.13 2.84
CA SER A 52 -18.50 0.90 2.91
C SER A 52 -17.13 0.26 3.13
N ILE A 53 -16.18 0.51 2.24
CA ILE A 53 -14.82 -0.03 2.27
C ILE A 53 -13.82 1.12 2.45
N GLY A 54 -12.89 0.96 3.39
CA GLY A 54 -11.81 1.90 3.66
C GLY A 54 -10.68 1.25 4.46
N TYR A 55 -9.81 2.08 5.05
CA TYR A 55 -8.67 1.64 5.87
C TYR A 55 -8.28 2.74 6.86
N SER A 56 -7.52 2.38 7.89
CA SER A 56 -7.34 3.15 9.13
C SER A 56 -6.68 4.51 8.94
N THR A 57 -5.84 4.65 7.90
CA THR A 57 -5.03 5.83 7.60
C THR A 57 -5.58 6.66 6.43
N CYS A 58 -6.78 6.34 5.94
CA CYS A 58 -7.43 7.02 4.82
C CYS A 58 -8.10 8.34 5.25
N HIS A 59 -7.54 9.49 4.86
CA HIS A 59 -8.10 10.81 5.20
C HIS A 59 -9.56 11.00 4.75
N TRP A 60 -9.88 10.77 3.48
CA TRP A 60 -11.25 10.93 2.98
C TRP A 60 -12.26 9.97 3.63
N CYS A 61 -11.78 8.83 4.15
CA CYS A 61 -12.60 7.91 4.91
C CYS A 61 -12.96 8.51 6.29
N HIS A 62 -12.01 9.18 6.95
CA HIS A 62 -12.25 9.94 8.19
C HIS A 62 -13.17 11.14 7.97
N VAL A 63 -12.93 11.92 6.90
CA VAL A 63 -13.79 13.06 6.54
C VAL A 63 -15.24 12.61 6.36
N MET A 64 -15.49 11.58 5.53
CA MET A 64 -16.84 11.08 5.32
C MET A 64 -17.44 10.48 6.60
N ALA A 65 -16.64 9.82 7.44
CA ALA A 65 -17.10 9.28 8.70
C ALA A 65 -17.56 10.37 9.66
N HIS A 66 -16.78 11.43 9.84
CA HIS A 66 -17.14 12.57 10.67
C HIS A 66 -18.34 13.35 10.12
N GLU A 67 -18.40 13.58 8.80
CA GLU A 67 -19.50 14.32 8.18
C GLU A 67 -20.81 13.53 8.16
N SER A 68 -20.76 12.20 8.01
CA SER A 68 -21.93 11.37 7.71
C SER A 68 -22.16 10.23 8.69
N PHE A 69 -21.16 9.40 8.99
CA PHE A 69 -21.40 8.19 9.79
C PHE A 69 -21.50 8.44 11.29
N GLU A 70 -20.99 9.56 11.79
CA GLU A 70 -21.15 10.04 13.17
C GLU A 70 -22.45 10.82 13.39
N ASP A 71 -23.15 11.18 12.32
CA ASP A 71 -24.35 12.00 12.35
C ASP A 71 -25.62 11.14 12.55
N GLU A 72 -26.42 11.49 13.56
CA GLU A 72 -27.63 10.74 13.95
C GLU A 72 -28.71 10.74 12.86
N GLU A 73 -28.85 11.80 12.07
CA GLU A 73 -29.85 11.87 11.00
C GLU A 73 -29.50 10.86 9.89
N VAL A 74 -28.25 10.91 9.43
CA VAL A 74 -27.74 9.97 8.41
C VAL A 74 -27.80 8.54 8.93
N ALA A 75 -27.41 8.30 10.18
CA ALA A 75 -27.43 6.97 10.78
C ALA A 75 -28.86 6.40 10.90
N ASN A 76 -29.84 7.23 11.24
CA ASN A 76 -31.24 6.79 11.28
C ASN A 76 -31.74 6.37 9.89
N ILE A 77 -31.40 7.12 8.84
CA ILE A 77 -31.74 6.76 7.45
C ILE A 77 -31.08 5.42 7.08
N LEU A 78 -29.78 5.30 7.33
CA LEU A 78 -29.00 4.09 7.04
C LEU A 78 -29.57 2.86 7.75
N ASN A 79 -29.77 2.94 9.07
CA ASN A 79 -30.26 1.84 9.90
C ASN A 79 -31.69 1.40 9.54
N ASN A 80 -32.53 2.35 9.08
CA ASN A 80 -33.90 2.05 8.68
C ASN A 80 -33.96 1.36 7.31
N TYR A 81 -33.18 1.83 6.34
CA TYR A 81 -33.31 1.41 4.95
C TYR A 81 -32.36 0.28 4.55
N PHE A 82 -31.21 0.13 5.22
CA PHE A 82 -30.13 -0.74 4.78
C PHE A 82 -29.61 -1.66 5.89
N ILE A 83 -28.97 -2.76 5.49
CA ILE A 83 -28.00 -3.45 6.34
C ILE A 83 -26.62 -2.88 6.04
N CYS A 84 -26.03 -2.20 7.02
CA CYS A 84 -24.77 -1.48 6.84
C CYS A 84 -23.57 -2.39 7.17
N ILE A 85 -22.71 -2.62 6.17
CA ILE A 85 -21.50 -3.43 6.30
C ILE A 85 -20.27 -2.54 6.10
N LYS A 86 -19.30 -2.66 7.00
CA LYS A 86 -18.01 -1.97 6.91
C LYS A 86 -16.86 -2.95 6.75
N VAL A 87 -15.94 -2.65 5.85
CA VAL A 87 -14.81 -3.52 5.50
C VAL A 87 -13.50 -2.74 5.51
N ASP A 88 -12.50 -3.32 6.17
CA ASP A 88 -11.11 -2.91 6.05
C ASP A 88 -10.48 -3.57 4.82
N ARG A 89 -10.13 -2.76 3.80
CA ARG A 89 -9.51 -3.26 2.57
C ARG A 89 -8.15 -3.92 2.80
N GLU A 90 -7.44 -3.56 3.85
CA GLU A 90 -6.13 -4.13 4.14
C GLU A 90 -6.24 -5.52 4.75
N GLU A 91 -7.34 -5.82 5.45
CA GLU A 91 -7.66 -7.17 5.91
C GLU A 91 -8.34 -8.02 4.83
N ARG A 92 -9.14 -7.37 3.97
CA ARG A 92 -9.97 -8.00 2.94
C ARG A 92 -9.73 -7.39 1.55
N PRO A 93 -8.50 -7.47 1.00
CA PRO A 93 -8.19 -6.97 -0.34
C PRO A 93 -8.99 -7.69 -1.44
N ASP A 94 -9.45 -8.91 -1.17
CA ASP A 94 -10.35 -9.65 -2.07
C ASP A 94 -11.70 -8.96 -2.27
N ILE A 95 -12.32 -8.48 -1.19
CA ILE A 95 -13.58 -7.73 -1.26
C ILE A 95 -13.33 -6.39 -1.95
N ASP A 96 -12.29 -5.68 -1.53
CA ASP A 96 -11.92 -4.38 -2.09
C ASP A 96 -11.69 -4.45 -3.61
N SER A 97 -10.88 -5.39 -4.08
CA SER A 97 -10.58 -5.55 -5.51
C SER A 97 -11.83 -5.85 -6.35
N VAL A 98 -12.71 -6.73 -5.86
CA VAL A 98 -13.96 -7.09 -6.54
C VAL A 98 -14.87 -5.87 -6.68
N TYR A 99 -15.12 -5.15 -5.58
CA TYR A 99 -16.07 -4.04 -5.60
C TYR A 99 -15.48 -2.73 -6.13
N MET A 100 -14.15 -2.55 -6.08
CA MET A 100 -13.48 -1.46 -6.78
C MET A 100 -13.61 -1.62 -8.30
N SER A 101 -13.45 -2.84 -8.82
CA SER A 101 -13.65 -3.14 -10.25
C SER A 101 -15.08 -2.80 -10.68
N VAL A 102 -16.07 -3.10 -9.84
CA VAL A 102 -17.47 -2.70 -10.06
C VAL A 102 -17.60 -1.18 -10.11
N CYS A 103 -17.04 -0.45 -9.14
CA CYS A 103 -17.12 1.01 -9.09
C CYS A 103 -16.51 1.65 -10.35
N GLN A 104 -15.35 1.14 -10.78
CA GLN A 104 -14.68 1.60 -11.99
C GLN A 104 -15.52 1.33 -13.25
N ALA A 105 -16.16 0.17 -13.35
CA ALA A 105 -17.04 -0.14 -14.47
C ALA A 105 -18.32 0.72 -14.48
N MET A 106 -18.88 1.04 -13.31
CA MET A 106 -20.09 1.86 -13.21
C MET A 106 -19.84 3.36 -13.40
N THR A 107 -18.73 3.88 -12.87
CA THR A 107 -18.49 5.33 -12.74
C THR A 107 -17.36 5.85 -13.63
N GLY A 108 -16.56 4.95 -14.21
CA GLY A 108 -15.31 5.30 -14.91
C GLY A 108 -14.15 5.67 -14.00
N GLY A 109 -14.36 5.71 -12.68
CA GLY A 109 -13.36 6.05 -11.68
C GLY A 109 -13.42 5.16 -10.44
N GLY A 110 -12.46 5.31 -9.55
CA GLY A 110 -12.38 4.54 -8.31
C GLY A 110 -11.55 5.25 -7.26
N GLY A 111 -11.64 4.80 -6.02
CA GLY A 111 -10.94 5.37 -4.88
C GLY A 111 -11.67 5.11 -3.58
N TRP A 112 -11.05 5.52 -2.48
CA TRP A 112 -11.60 5.36 -1.14
C TRP A 112 -11.98 6.73 -0.54
N PRO A 113 -13.03 6.81 0.30
CA PRO A 113 -13.90 5.72 0.74
C PRO A 113 -14.72 5.15 -0.41
N LEU A 114 -14.86 3.84 -0.46
CA LEU A 114 -15.59 3.14 -1.52
C LEU A 114 -16.96 2.73 -0.98
N ASN A 115 -18.03 3.24 -1.57
CA ASN A 115 -19.40 3.06 -1.10
C ASN A 115 -20.26 2.40 -2.18
N LEU A 116 -20.88 1.27 -1.84
CA LEU A 116 -21.72 0.49 -2.76
C LEU A 116 -23.06 0.13 -2.14
N PHE A 117 -24.04 -0.03 -3.00
CA PHE A 117 -25.35 -0.57 -2.65
C PHE A 117 -25.53 -1.90 -3.36
N LEU A 118 -25.76 -2.94 -2.54
CA LEU A 118 -25.85 -4.32 -3.00
C LEU A 118 -27.25 -4.87 -2.74
N THR A 119 -27.65 -5.81 -3.58
CA THR A 119 -28.74 -6.73 -3.27
C THR A 119 -28.35 -7.64 -2.10
N LYS A 120 -29.35 -8.30 -1.49
CA LYS A 120 -29.12 -9.33 -0.46
C LYS A 120 -28.25 -10.51 -0.91
N ASP A 121 -28.08 -10.69 -2.22
CA ASP A 121 -27.20 -11.69 -2.83
C ASP A 121 -25.81 -11.13 -3.19
N LYS A 122 -25.42 -10.00 -2.56
CA LYS A 122 -24.11 -9.34 -2.71
C LYS A 122 -23.85 -8.72 -4.09
N LYS A 123 -24.87 -8.67 -4.97
CA LYS A 123 -24.72 -8.08 -6.32
C LYS A 123 -24.89 -6.56 -6.27
N PRO A 124 -23.92 -5.77 -6.75
CA PRO A 124 -23.97 -4.30 -6.72
C PRO A 124 -24.91 -3.75 -7.78
N PHE A 125 -25.61 -2.67 -7.45
CA PHE A 125 -26.47 -1.94 -8.39
C PHE A 125 -26.23 -0.42 -8.38
N TYR A 126 -25.45 0.09 -7.42
CA TYR A 126 -24.99 1.48 -7.38
C TYR A 126 -23.64 1.54 -6.66
N ALA A 127 -22.75 2.43 -7.09
CA ALA A 127 -21.43 2.63 -6.51
C ALA A 127 -20.97 4.08 -6.63
N GLY A 128 -20.10 4.49 -5.71
CA GLY A 128 -19.35 5.74 -5.81
C GLY A 128 -18.29 5.82 -4.71
N THR A 129 -17.53 6.91 -4.73
CA THR A 129 -16.45 7.14 -3.76
C THR A 129 -16.95 8.01 -2.62
N TYR A 130 -16.48 9.25 -2.54
CA TYR A 130 -16.93 10.23 -1.55
C TYR A 130 -18.31 10.80 -1.89
N PHE A 131 -19.18 10.86 -0.89
CA PHE A 131 -20.46 11.57 -0.97
C PHE A 131 -20.52 12.64 0.14
N PRO A 132 -20.72 13.93 -0.18
CA PRO A 132 -20.91 14.95 0.85
C PRO A 132 -22.24 14.72 1.59
N LYS A 133 -22.32 15.04 2.89
CA LYS A 133 -23.56 14.84 3.68
C LYS A 133 -24.80 15.39 2.97
N THR A 134 -24.71 16.65 2.55
CA THR A 134 -25.77 17.40 1.84
C THR A 134 -25.31 17.77 0.44
N SER A 135 -26.26 17.94 -0.49
CA SER A 135 -25.95 18.38 -1.85
C SER A 135 -25.10 19.65 -1.86
N LYS A 136 -23.97 19.61 -2.57
CA LYS A 136 -23.05 20.75 -2.75
C LYS A 136 -22.69 20.86 -4.22
N TYR A 137 -22.97 22.03 -4.80
CA TYR A 137 -22.71 22.31 -6.22
C TYR A 137 -23.35 21.25 -7.14
N ASN A 138 -22.55 20.56 -7.97
CA ASN A 138 -22.98 19.52 -8.91
C ASN A 138 -22.92 18.09 -8.31
N GLN A 139 -22.71 17.95 -7.00
CA GLN A 139 -22.67 16.66 -6.33
C GLN A 139 -23.93 16.46 -5.49
N THR A 140 -24.66 15.39 -5.80
CA THR A 140 -25.80 14.93 -4.99
C THR A 140 -25.32 14.54 -3.60
N GLY A 141 -26.02 15.02 -2.57
CA GLY A 141 -25.72 14.68 -1.19
C GLY A 141 -26.05 13.24 -0.83
N PHE A 142 -25.42 12.76 0.22
CA PHE A 142 -25.55 11.37 0.66
C PHE A 142 -26.98 11.07 1.12
N ILE A 143 -27.63 12.00 1.83
CA ILE A 143 -29.04 11.84 2.24
C ILE A 143 -29.95 11.63 1.03
N GLU A 144 -29.81 12.47 0.00
CA GLU A 144 -30.63 12.36 -1.21
C GLU A 144 -30.36 11.07 -1.99
N ILE A 145 -29.11 10.59 -1.99
CA ILE A 145 -28.74 9.29 -2.56
C ILE A 145 -29.44 8.15 -1.82
N LEU A 146 -29.40 8.15 -0.48
CA LEU A 146 -30.01 7.11 0.35
C LEU A 146 -31.53 7.03 0.13
N ASP A 147 -32.22 8.18 0.11
CA ASP A 147 -33.66 8.24 -0.15
C ASP A 147 -34.01 7.75 -1.56
N SER A 148 -33.24 8.18 -2.58
CA SER A 148 -33.45 7.75 -3.96
C SER A 148 -33.33 6.24 -4.11
N ILE A 149 -32.29 5.65 -3.51
CA ILE A 149 -32.05 4.20 -3.56
C ILE A 149 -33.17 3.43 -2.86
N ASN A 150 -33.60 3.87 -1.68
CA ASN A 150 -34.70 3.23 -0.96
C ASN A 150 -36.01 3.30 -1.77
N ASN A 151 -36.31 4.45 -2.38
CA ASN A 151 -37.49 4.62 -3.23
C ASN A 151 -37.49 3.65 -4.41
N VAL A 152 -36.35 3.51 -5.11
CA VAL A 152 -36.23 2.56 -6.23
C VAL A 152 -36.31 1.11 -5.75
N TRP A 153 -35.72 0.77 -4.59
CA TRP A 153 -35.83 -0.57 -4.00
C TRP A 153 -37.27 -0.97 -3.69
N VAL A 154 -38.06 -0.05 -3.10
CA VAL A 154 -39.45 -0.31 -2.72
C VAL A 154 -40.39 -0.30 -3.92
N SER A 155 -40.22 0.65 -4.84
CA SER A 155 -41.15 0.86 -5.96
C SER A 155 -40.84 0.03 -7.22
N ASN A 156 -39.58 -0.34 -7.44
CA ASN A 156 -39.14 -1.00 -8.67
C ASN A 156 -37.98 -1.98 -8.45
N LYS A 157 -38.19 -2.91 -7.53
CA LYS A 157 -37.18 -3.92 -7.14
C LYS A 157 -36.68 -4.77 -8.31
N ASP A 158 -37.56 -5.17 -9.22
CA ASP A 158 -37.20 -6.02 -10.37
C ASP A 158 -36.20 -5.33 -11.29
N HIS A 159 -36.31 -4.01 -11.47
CA HIS A 159 -35.33 -3.23 -12.21
C HIS A 159 -33.97 -3.23 -11.52
N VAL A 160 -33.92 -3.08 -10.19
CA VAL A 160 -32.68 -3.14 -9.41
C VAL A 160 -31.98 -4.50 -9.59
N LEU A 161 -32.74 -5.59 -9.48
CA LEU A 161 -32.20 -6.94 -9.64
C LEU A 161 -31.65 -7.17 -11.06
N THR A 162 -32.38 -6.68 -12.08
CA THR A 162 -31.94 -6.77 -13.48
C THR A 162 -30.65 -6.00 -13.71
N THR A 163 -30.54 -4.77 -13.20
CA THR A 163 -29.31 -3.96 -13.28
C THR A 163 -28.14 -4.65 -12.58
N ALA A 164 -28.37 -5.21 -11.38
CA ALA A 164 -27.34 -5.92 -10.64
C ALA A 164 -26.83 -7.16 -11.40
N ASP A 165 -27.73 -7.92 -12.02
CA ASP A 165 -27.38 -9.08 -12.84
C ASP A 165 -26.60 -8.68 -14.10
N GLN A 166 -26.97 -7.57 -14.75
CA GLN A 166 -26.25 -7.06 -15.92
C GLN A 166 -24.82 -6.68 -15.58
N VAL A 167 -24.62 -5.94 -14.47
CA VAL A 167 -23.28 -5.54 -14.00
C VAL A 167 -22.38 -6.76 -13.76
N VAL A 168 -22.89 -7.76 -13.05
CA VAL A 168 -22.12 -8.98 -12.75
C VAL A 168 -21.81 -9.77 -14.03
N ARG A 169 -22.72 -9.83 -15.00
CA ARG A 169 -22.47 -10.51 -16.28
C ARG A 169 -21.39 -9.81 -17.09
N THR A 170 -21.50 -8.49 -17.28
CA THR A 170 -20.52 -7.71 -18.03
C THR A 170 -19.11 -7.86 -17.44
N LEU A 171 -18.97 -7.80 -16.12
CA LEU A 171 -17.68 -7.97 -15.45
C LEU A 171 -17.10 -9.39 -15.58
N ASN A 172 -17.94 -10.42 -15.68
CA ASN A 172 -17.49 -11.79 -15.94
C ASN A 172 -17.07 -12.01 -17.40
N GLU A 173 -17.71 -11.31 -18.34
CA GLU A 173 -17.41 -11.39 -19.78
C GLU A 173 -16.16 -10.58 -20.16
N ASP A 174 -15.96 -9.41 -19.53
CA ASP A 174 -14.79 -8.54 -19.72
C ASP A 174 -13.53 -9.03 -18.98
N GLY A 175 -13.66 -10.10 -18.17
CA GLY A 175 -12.62 -10.66 -17.34
C GLY A 175 -11.50 -11.32 -18.16
N TYR A 176 -10.50 -10.51 -18.50
CA TYR A 176 -9.26 -10.84 -19.22
C TYR A 176 -9.52 -11.10 -20.71
N GLY A 177 -9.38 -10.04 -21.52
CA GLY A 177 -9.45 -10.13 -22.98
C GLY A 177 -8.48 -11.17 -23.56
N ASP A 178 -8.68 -11.52 -24.82
CA ASP A 178 -7.96 -12.61 -25.48
C ASP A 178 -6.44 -12.58 -25.20
N SER A 179 -5.91 -13.73 -24.76
CA SER A 179 -4.48 -13.90 -24.52
C SER A 179 -3.70 -13.48 -25.77
N SER A 180 -2.77 -12.55 -25.62
CA SER A 180 -1.95 -12.08 -26.73
C SER A 180 -0.48 -12.25 -26.39
N ASN A 181 0.35 -12.44 -27.42
CA ASN A 181 1.78 -12.40 -27.23
C ASN A 181 2.21 -10.98 -26.83
N ILE A 182 3.21 -10.90 -25.95
CA ILE A 182 3.84 -9.63 -25.58
C ILE A 182 4.68 -9.12 -26.76
N SER A 183 4.64 -7.81 -27.01
CA SER A 183 5.47 -7.14 -28.02
C SER A 183 6.94 -7.48 -27.82
N LYS A 184 7.69 -7.67 -28.92
CA LYS A 184 9.14 -7.89 -28.81
C LYS A 184 9.87 -6.67 -28.26
N ASP A 185 9.33 -5.49 -28.53
CA ASP A 185 9.90 -4.20 -28.14
C ASP A 185 9.35 -3.68 -26.79
N ILE A 186 8.53 -4.49 -26.09
CA ILE A 186 7.80 -4.08 -24.88
C ILE A 186 8.67 -3.45 -23.80
N LEU A 187 9.91 -3.91 -23.67
CA LEU A 187 10.86 -3.43 -22.67
C LEU A 187 11.30 -1.99 -23.01
N ASN A 188 11.63 -1.75 -24.28
CA ASN A 188 11.92 -0.40 -24.74
C ASN A 188 10.66 0.47 -24.72
N GLU A 189 9.50 -0.03 -25.14
CA GLU A 189 8.22 0.70 -25.04
C GLU A 189 7.92 1.13 -23.59
N GLY A 190 8.14 0.24 -22.61
CA GLY A 190 8.03 0.56 -21.19
C GLY A 190 8.99 1.64 -20.75
N PHE A 191 10.26 1.55 -21.14
CA PHE A 191 11.25 2.61 -20.88
C PHE A 191 10.83 3.95 -21.49
N GLN A 192 10.41 3.97 -22.76
CA GLN A 192 9.93 5.18 -23.44
C GLN A 192 8.69 5.76 -22.76
N SER A 193 7.80 4.91 -22.25
CA SER A 193 6.62 5.35 -21.49
C SER A 193 7.03 6.10 -20.21
N PHE A 194 8.01 5.59 -19.45
CA PHE A 194 8.56 6.30 -18.29
C PHE A 194 9.25 7.59 -18.69
N LEU A 195 10.12 7.56 -19.72
CA LEU A 195 10.84 8.72 -20.22
C LEU A 195 9.90 9.88 -20.60
N ASN A 196 8.78 9.58 -21.28
CA ASN A 196 7.80 10.58 -21.70
C ASN A 196 6.99 11.18 -20.55
N SER A 197 6.90 10.48 -19.41
CA SER A 197 6.16 10.92 -18.22
C SER A 197 7.03 11.54 -17.13
N PHE A 198 8.35 11.50 -17.31
CA PHE A 198 9.32 11.86 -16.30
C PHE A 198 9.35 13.37 -16.04
N ASP A 199 9.39 13.74 -14.75
CA ASP A 199 9.61 15.10 -14.29
C ASP A 199 11.10 15.36 -14.13
N ASP A 200 11.71 16.06 -15.08
CA ASP A 200 13.16 16.38 -15.05
C ASP A 200 13.59 17.32 -13.92
N VAL A 201 12.64 18.02 -13.29
CA VAL A 201 12.94 19.02 -12.25
C VAL A 201 12.91 18.39 -10.87
N PHE A 202 11.82 17.68 -10.54
CA PHE A 202 11.60 17.10 -9.22
C PHE A 202 11.54 15.57 -9.23
N GLY A 203 11.77 14.90 -10.36
CA GLY A 203 11.74 13.45 -10.49
C GLY A 203 10.34 12.83 -10.34
N GLY A 204 10.21 11.53 -10.56
CA GLY A 204 8.93 10.83 -10.58
C GLY A 204 8.20 10.90 -11.93
N PHE A 205 7.03 10.26 -11.99
CA PHE A 205 6.33 9.95 -13.26
C PHE A 205 4.85 10.37 -13.26
N SER A 206 4.46 11.20 -12.29
CA SER A 206 3.09 11.69 -12.14
C SER A 206 3.12 13.17 -11.79
N LYS A 207 2.01 13.86 -12.09
CA LYS A 207 1.73 15.19 -11.56
C LYS A 207 1.28 15.09 -10.11
N ALA A 208 1.24 16.22 -9.40
CA ALA A 208 0.66 16.30 -8.05
C ALA A 208 -0.80 15.77 -8.02
N PRO A 209 -1.18 14.94 -7.03
CA PRO A 209 -0.34 14.38 -5.96
C PRO A 209 0.65 13.31 -6.48
N LYS A 210 1.88 13.31 -5.96
CA LYS A 210 2.97 12.42 -6.39
C LYS A 210 3.16 11.24 -5.43
N PHE A 211 3.13 10.03 -5.98
CA PHE A 211 3.40 8.78 -5.27
C PHE A 211 4.83 8.27 -5.57
N PRO A 212 5.55 7.71 -4.58
CA PRO A 212 6.90 7.18 -4.79
C PRO A 212 7.00 6.03 -5.81
N SER A 213 6.02 5.12 -5.81
CA SER A 213 5.93 3.90 -6.65
C SER A 213 7.29 3.24 -6.96
N PRO A 214 8.05 2.75 -5.95
CA PRO A 214 9.48 2.44 -6.12
C PRO A 214 9.76 1.23 -7.03
N HIS A 215 8.78 0.37 -7.26
CA HIS A 215 8.87 -0.73 -8.23
C HIS A 215 9.12 -0.24 -9.66
N ASN A 216 8.68 0.98 -10.01
CA ASN A 216 9.03 1.63 -11.29
C ASN A 216 10.54 1.92 -11.37
N LEU A 217 11.14 2.32 -10.24
CA LEU A 217 12.58 2.58 -10.15
C LEU A 217 13.38 1.29 -10.27
N SER A 218 12.94 0.20 -9.62
CA SER A 218 13.57 -1.12 -9.76
C SER A 218 13.56 -1.61 -11.21
N TYR A 219 12.46 -1.39 -11.96
CA TYR A 219 12.42 -1.67 -13.39
C TYR A 219 13.48 -0.87 -14.17
N LEU A 220 13.56 0.45 -13.95
CA LEU A 220 14.53 1.31 -14.63
C LEU A 220 15.99 0.95 -14.29
N LEU A 221 16.27 0.56 -13.05
CA LEU A 221 17.57 0.05 -12.63
C LEU A 221 17.92 -1.26 -13.34
N SER A 222 16.97 -2.19 -13.44
CA SER A 222 17.11 -3.45 -14.19
C SER A 222 17.30 -3.19 -15.69
N TYR A 223 16.57 -2.24 -16.26
CA TYR A 223 16.72 -1.81 -17.65
C TYR A 223 18.10 -1.22 -17.91
N TYR A 224 18.61 -0.35 -17.01
CA TYR A 224 19.98 0.17 -17.08
C TYR A 224 21.02 -0.95 -16.99
N LYS A 225 20.85 -1.92 -16.07
CA LYS A 225 21.77 -3.07 -15.94
C LYS A 225 21.86 -3.87 -17.25
N ALA A 226 20.73 -4.07 -17.93
CA ALA A 226 20.63 -4.83 -19.17
C ALA A 226 21.14 -4.07 -20.41
N THR A 227 20.79 -2.78 -20.55
CA THR A 227 21.01 -2.01 -21.79
C THR A 227 22.13 -0.98 -21.71
N ARG A 228 22.53 -0.60 -20.49
CA ARG A 228 23.41 0.55 -20.19
C ARG A 228 22.85 1.91 -20.63
N GLU A 229 21.54 2.02 -20.84
CA GLU A 229 20.85 3.29 -21.11
C GLU A 229 20.93 4.22 -19.89
N LYS A 230 21.85 5.19 -19.94
CA LYS A 230 22.16 6.08 -18.81
C LYS A 230 20.95 6.88 -18.36
N ARG A 231 20.06 7.25 -19.27
CA ARG A 231 18.86 8.01 -18.94
C ARG A 231 17.95 7.27 -17.97
N ALA A 232 17.92 5.93 -18.01
CA ALA A 232 17.18 5.12 -17.05
C ALA A 232 17.72 5.29 -15.62
N LEU A 233 19.04 5.28 -15.45
CA LEU A 233 19.68 5.52 -14.15
C LEU A 233 19.47 6.97 -13.68
N GLU A 234 19.62 7.96 -14.57
CA GLU A 234 19.41 9.37 -14.25
C GLU A 234 18.00 9.64 -13.70
N MET A 235 16.96 9.06 -14.32
CA MET A 235 15.59 9.20 -13.82
C MET A 235 15.44 8.67 -12.39
N VAL A 236 16.09 7.55 -12.08
CA VAL A 236 16.07 6.97 -10.72
C VAL A 236 16.79 7.88 -9.74
N GLU A 237 18.01 8.31 -10.08
CA GLU A 237 18.81 9.17 -9.20
C GLU A 237 18.12 10.50 -8.88
N ILE A 238 17.56 11.18 -9.90
CA ILE A 238 16.81 12.44 -9.71
C ILE A 238 15.59 12.21 -8.82
N THR A 239 14.82 11.13 -9.05
CA THR A 239 13.63 10.81 -8.26
C THR A 239 13.96 10.55 -6.80
N LEU A 240 14.93 9.66 -6.54
CA LEU A 240 15.35 9.32 -5.17
C LEU A 240 15.97 10.52 -4.43
N LYS A 241 16.81 11.31 -5.10
CA LYS A 241 17.42 12.51 -4.48
C LYS A 241 16.35 13.57 -4.19
N SER A 242 15.38 13.76 -5.09
CA SER A 242 14.30 14.74 -4.90
C SER A 242 13.34 14.34 -3.78
N MET A 243 12.94 13.06 -3.71
CA MET A 243 12.11 12.56 -2.60
C MET A 243 12.83 12.71 -1.25
N TYR A 244 14.12 12.37 -1.18
CA TYR A 244 14.89 12.56 0.06
C TYR A 244 15.01 14.04 0.44
N LYS A 245 15.18 14.94 -0.54
CA LYS A 245 15.22 16.38 -0.27
C LYS A 245 13.87 16.95 0.16
N GLY A 246 12.77 16.35 -0.27
CA GLY A 246 11.42 16.78 0.09
C GLY A 246 11.08 16.60 1.57
N GLY A 247 9.92 17.11 1.95
CA GLY A 247 9.29 16.86 3.25
C GLY A 247 8.52 15.53 3.32
N ILE A 248 8.39 14.82 2.18
CA ILE A 248 7.93 13.42 2.17
C ILE A 248 8.82 12.50 3.00
N PHE A 249 10.12 12.81 3.12
CA PHE A 249 11.02 12.16 4.06
C PHE A 249 11.02 12.91 5.40
N ASP A 250 10.76 12.21 6.49
CA ASP A 250 10.86 12.80 7.83
C ASP A 250 12.33 12.99 8.23
N HIS A 251 12.86 14.20 8.06
CA HIS A 251 14.26 14.50 8.37
C HIS A 251 14.63 14.39 9.86
N ILE A 252 13.65 14.30 10.76
CA ILE A 252 13.87 14.25 12.21
C ILE A 252 13.76 12.82 12.73
N GLY A 253 12.69 12.10 12.38
CA GLY A 253 12.45 10.72 12.81
C GLY A 253 12.72 9.65 11.78
N PHE A 254 13.01 10.01 10.54
CA PHE A 254 13.15 9.11 9.40
C PHE A 254 11.85 8.41 8.99
N GLY A 255 11.95 7.64 7.90
CA GLY A 255 10.80 7.05 7.23
C GLY A 255 10.16 8.03 6.24
N PHE A 256 9.59 7.46 5.18
CA PHE A 256 8.84 8.18 4.16
C PHE A 256 7.36 8.15 4.48
N SER A 257 6.72 9.29 4.25
CA SER A 257 5.28 9.40 4.15
C SER A 257 4.80 8.86 2.81
N ARG A 258 3.53 8.50 2.70
CA ARG A 258 2.97 7.73 1.59
C ARG A 258 3.05 8.46 0.25
N TYR A 259 2.71 9.74 0.23
CA TYR A 259 2.74 10.55 -0.99
C TYR A 259 2.87 12.04 -0.68
N SER A 260 3.22 12.83 -1.70
CA SER A 260 3.23 14.30 -1.64
C SER A 260 2.01 14.87 -2.33
N VAL A 261 1.37 15.89 -1.75
CA VAL A 261 0.26 16.61 -2.40
C VAL A 261 0.74 17.61 -3.44
N ASP A 262 2.05 17.91 -3.48
CA ASP A 262 2.67 18.82 -4.44
C ASP A 262 3.68 18.13 -5.38
N GLU A 263 4.17 18.89 -6.35
CA GLU A 263 5.14 18.42 -7.34
C GLU A 263 6.57 18.29 -6.80
N LYS A 264 6.89 18.99 -5.70
CA LYS A 264 8.25 19.16 -5.17
C LYS A 264 8.65 18.10 -4.15
N TRP A 265 7.71 17.23 -3.78
CA TRP A 265 7.82 16.31 -2.65
C TRP A 265 7.87 17.03 -1.29
N LEU A 266 7.43 18.30 -1.21
CA LEU A 266 7.54 19.10 0.01
C LEU A 266 6.42 18.76 1.00
N VAL A 267 5.16 18.82 0.58
CA VAL A 267 4.01 18.64 1.47
C VAL A 267 3.54 17.18 1.46
N PRO A 268 3.81 16.39 2.51
CA PRO A 268 3.35 15.01 2.56
C PRO A 268 1.87 14.93 2.93
N HIS A 269 1.25 13.83 2.52
CA HIS A 269 0.20 13.21 3.33
C HIS A 269 0.91 12.36 4.39
N PHE A 270 0.88 12.79 5.64
CA PHE A 270 1.84 12.40 6.71
C PHE A 270 1.78 10.92 7.16
N GLU A 271 0.86 10.14 6.60
CA GLU A 271 0.75 8.70 6.76
C GLU A 271 2.05 7.99 6.36
N LYS A 272 2.54 7.07 7.19
CA LYS A 272 3.73 6.26 6.89
C LYS A 272 3.38 4.78 6.80
N MET A 273 3.50 4.21 5.61
CA MET A 273 3.15 2.80 5.36
C MET A 273 4.36 1.89 5.29
N LEU A 274 4.21 0.66 5.79
CA LEU A 274 5.27 -0.35 5.80
C LEU A 274 5.74 -0.69 4.38
N TYR A 275 4.81 -0.91 3.44
CA TYR A 275 5.14 -1.31 2.08
C TYR A 275 5.89 -0.20 1.30
N ASP A 276 5.53 1.07 1.50
CA ASP A 276 6.21 2.20 0.85
C ASP A 276 7.67 2.28 1.32
N ASN A 277 7.88 2.17 2.63
CA ASN A 277 9.21 2.18 3.23
C ASN A 277 10.02 0.93 2.84
N ALA A 278 9.40 -0.25 2.74
CA ALA A 278 10.07 -1.47 2.26
C ALA A 278 10.58 -1.30 0.82
N LEU A 279 9.70 -0.87 -0.08
CA LEU A 279 10.00 -0.70 -1.50
C LEU A 279 11.01 0.43 -1.73
N LEU A 280 10.90 1.55 -1.00
CA LEU A 280 11.88 2.63 -1.05
C LEU A 280 13.25 2.18 -0.54
N ALA A 281 13.31 1.48 0.60
CA ALA A 281 14.58 0.94 1.10
C ALA A 281 15.26 0.07 0.04
N MET A 282 14.51 -0.83 -0.63
CA MET A 282 15.05 -1.63 -1.73
C MET A 282 15.56 -0.78 -2.89
N ALA A 283 14.79 0.21 -3.36
CA ALA A 283 15.21 1.08 -4.45
C ALA A 283 16.50 1.87 -4.11
N TYR A 284 16.62 2.37 -2.88
CA TYR A 284 17.84 3.03 -2.41
C TYR A 284 19.03 2.06 -2.33
N ILE A 285 18.83 0.85 -1.81
CA ILE A 285 19.89 -0.18 -1.72
C ILE A 285 20.35 -0.63 -3.10
N GLU A 286 19.43 -0.85 -4.03
CA GLU A 286 19.72 -1.25 -5.42
C GLU A 286 20.44 -0.13 -6.18
N THR A 287 20.05 1.12 -5.95
CA THR A 287 20.75 2.28 -6.51
C THR A 287 22.17 2.38 -5.96
N TYR A 288 22.35 2.24 -4.64
CA TYR A 288 23.68 2.17 -4.02
C TYR A 288 24.53 1.03 -4.60
N GLU A 289 23.95 -0.15 -4.82
CA GLU A 289 24.65 -1.29 -5.40
C GLU A 289 25.28 -0.93 -6.75
N ILE A 290 24.55 -0.17 -7.59
CA ILE A 290 24.98 0.25 -8.93
C ILE A 290 25.96 1.42 -8.87
N THR A 291 25.61 2.50 -8.16
CA THR A 291 26.33 3.79 -8.24
C THR A 291 27.49 3.88 -7.25
N LYS A 292 27.41 3.14 -6.14
CA LYS A 292 28.28 3.28 -4.95
C LYS A 292 28.26 4.68 -4.31
N ASP A 293 27.26 5.51 -4.62
CA ASP A 293 27.05 6.81 -3.99
C ASP A 293 26.44 6.63 -2.59
N ASN A 294 27.20 7.03 -1.55
CA ASN A 294 26.87 6.76 -0.14
C ASN A 294 25.55 7.37 0.30
N ILE A 295 25.07 8.43 -0.35
CA ILE A 295 23.78 9.03 0.01
C ILE A 295 22.66 7.99 -0.05
N TYR A 296 22.66 7.09 -1.03
CA TYR A 296 21.62 6.08 -1.17
C TYR A 296 21.69 5.04 -0.04
N LYS A 297 22.90 4.65 0.37
CA LYS A 297 23.12 3.81 1.54
C LYS A 297 22.56 4.48 2.80
N GLU A 298 22.91 5.73 3.04
CA GLU A 298 22.50 6.45 4.24
C GLU A 298 20.98 6.62 4.34
N VAL A 299 20.31 6.92 3.22
CA VAL A 299 18.85 7.03 3.21
C VAL A 299 18.20 5.68 3.48
N ALA A 300 18.69 4.59 2.87
CA ALA A 300 18.20 3.25 3.18
C ALA A 300 18.37 2.90 4.67
N GLU A 301 19.53 3.19 5.27
CA GLU A 301 19.78 2.96 6.69
C GLU A 301 18.84 3.78 7.59
N LYS A 302 18.53 5.02 7.21
CA LYS A 302 17.55 5.85 7.93
C LYS A 302 16.15 5.25 7.87
N ILE A 303 15.71 4.77 6.72
CA ILE A 303 14.43 4.06 6.57
C ILE A 303 14.40 2.84 7.49
N LEU A 304 15.40 1.96 7.39
CA LEU A 304 15.46 0.73 8.19
C LEU A 304 15.58 1.02 9.70
N THR A 305 16.22 2.13 10.08
CA THR A 305 16.28 2.59 11.47
C THR A 305 14.90 2.96 12.00
N TYR A 306 14.09 3.69 11.23
CA TYR A 306 12.69 3.97 11.58
C TYR A 306 11.89 2.68 11.74
N ILE A 307 12.04 1.73 10.81
CA ILE A 307 11.31 0.46 10.88
C ILE A 307 11.68 -0.33 12.14
N LEU A 308 12.98 -0.49 12.43
CA LEU A 308 13.44 -1.20 13.63
C LEU A 308 13.01 -0.53 14.94
N ARG A 309 13.00 0.81 14.97
CA ARG A 309 12.69 1.58 16.18
C ARG A 309 11.19 1.63 16.45
N ASP A 310 10.38 1.91 15.43
CA ASP A 310 8.99 2.33 15.60
C ASP A 310 7.99 1.27 15.11
N MET A 311 8.36 0.52 14.07
CA MET A 311 7.43 -0.39 13.37
C MET A 311 7.65 -1.86 13.70
N THR A 312 8.70 -2.22 14.45
CA THR A 312 8.94 -3.61 14.87
C THR A 312 8.18 -3.97 16.14
N SER A 313 7.39 -5.04 16.07
CA SER A 313 6.72 -5.63 17.23
C SER A 313 7.71 -6.34 18.15
N LYS A 314 7.34 -6.50 19.42
CA LYS A 314 8.15 -7.26 20.38
C LYS A 314 8.32 -8.74 20.00
N GLU A 315 7.41 -9.26 19.17
CA GLU A 315 7.43 -10.64 18.69
C GLU A 315 8.24 -10.81 17.39
N GLY A 316 8.72 -9.72 16.78
CA GLY A 316 9.63 -9.73 15.63
C GLY A 316 9.01 -9.35 14.29
N GLY A 317 7.68 -9.45 14.12
CA GLY A 317 6.99 -8.96 12.92
C GLY A 317 6.89 -7.42 12.86
N PHE A 318 6.54 -6.87 11.71
CA PHE A 318 6.44 -5.44 11.45
C PHE A 318 4.97 -4.96 11.33
N TYR A 319 4.66 -3.85 11.99
CA TYR A 319 3.37 -3.17 11.98
C TYR A 319 3.06 -2.49 10.64
N CYS A 320 1.79 -2.26 10.35
CA CYS A 320 1.31 -1.82 9.04
C CYS A 320 1.58 -0.36 8.71
N GLY A 321 1.35 0.55 9.66
CA GLY A 321 1.57 1.97 9.41
C GLY A 321 1.37 2.88 10.62
N GLU A 322 1.67 4.16 10.41
CA GLU A 322 1.30 5.26 11.30
C GLU A 322 0.33 6.20 10.57
N ASP A 323 -0.70 6.65 11.28
CA ASP A 323 -1.72 7.56 10.76
C ASP A 323 -1.15 8.96 10.45
N ALA A 324 -1.81 9.69 9.55
CA ALA A 324 -1.45 11.07 9.22
C ALA A 324 -1.81 12.05 10.36
N ASP A 325 -2.85 11.71 11.13
CA ASP A 325 -3.43 12.56 12.16
C ASP A 325 -2.85 12.30 13.55
N SER A 326 -2.55 13.39 14.27
CA SER A 326 -2.38 13.35 15.73
C SER A 326 -3.30 14.36 16.38
N GLN A 327 -4.10 13.90 17.34
CA GLN A 327 -5.16 14.69 17.99
C GLN A 327 -6.21 15.25 17.01
N GLY A 328 -6.52 14.52 15.93
CA GLY A 328 -7.50 14.94 14.91
C GLY A 328 -7.01 16.09 14.02
N VAL A 329 -5.70 16.30 13.96
CA VAL A 329 -5.06 17.30 13.09
C VAL A 329 -3.95 16.61 12.32
N GLU A 330 -4.04 16.63 10.99
CA GLU A 330 -3.06 16.07 10.09
C GLU A 330 -1.68 16.72 10.29
N GLY A 331 -0.63 15.91 10.35
CA GLY A 331 0.75 16.40 10.40
C GLY A 331 1.19 17.03 11.72
N LYS A 332 0.29 17.24 12.70
CA LYS A 332 0.57 17.95 13.96
C LYS A 332 1.80 17.41 14.72
N PHE A 333 2.02 16.10 14.68
CA PHE A 333 3.18 15.48 15.30
C PHE A 333 4.50 15.90 14.61
N TYR A 334 4.49 16.06 13.28
CA TYR A 334 5.66 16.27 12.44
C TYR A 334 6.01 17.74 12.20
N LEU A 335 5.03 18.64 12.25
CA LEU A 335 5.17 20.07 11.97
C LEU A 335 5.88 20.84 13.09
N TRP A 336 6.59 21.92 12.72
CA TRP A 336 7.35 22.76 13.64
C TRP A 336 6.97 24.23 13.53
N ASP A 337 6.75 24.86 14.68
CA ASP A 337 6.70 26.32 14.74
C ASP A 337 8.12 26.91 14.72
N PHE A 338 8.29 28.04 14.04
CA PHE A 338 9.59 28.71 13.93
C PHE A 338 10.17 29.06 15.32
N THR A 339 9.33 29.55 16.24
CA THR A 339 9.79 29.95 17.58
C THR A 339 10.03 28.77 18.50
N GLU A 340 9.40 27.62 18.22
CA GLU A 340 9.58 26.39 18.97
C GLU A 340 11.02 25.85 18.84
N LEU A 341 11.66 26.01 17.69
CA LEU A 341 13.05 25.57 17.48
C LEU A 341 14.02 26.22 18.50
N TYR A 342 13.85 27.52 18.79
CA TYR A 342 14.66 28.24 19.77
C TYR A 342 14.35 27.86 21.24
N LYS A 343 13.26 27.14 21.50
CA LYS A 343 12.98 26.58 22.84
C LYS A 343 13.74 25.28 23.08
N VAL A 344 14.04 24.54 22.01
CA VAL A 344 14.71 23.23 22.06
C VAL A 344 16.21 23.35 21.86
N LEU A 345 16.62 24.22 20.94
CA LEU A 345 17.99 24.38 20.50
C LEU A 345 18.59 25.67 21.03
N ASN A 346 19.91 25.70 21.20
CA ASN A 346 20.58 26.98 21.41
C ASN A 346 20.55 27.83 20.12
N ARG A 347 20.91 29.11 20.21
CA ARG A 347 20.76 30.04 19.08
C ARG A 347 21.55 29.62 17.83
N GLU A 348 22.80 29.20 17.99
CA GLU A 348 23.64 28.75 16.86
C GLU A 348 23.05 27.50 16.20
N GLU A 349 22.59 26.55 17.00
CA GLU A 349 21.97 25.31 16.54
C GLU A 349 20.65 25.58 15.80
N ALA A 350 19.79 26.44 16.35
CA ALA A 350 18.53 26.82 15.73
C ALA A 350 18.77 27.54 14.39
N ASP A 351 19.65 28.54 14.37
CA ASP A 351 19.97 29.29 13.14
C ASP A 351 20.55 28.36 12.06
N LEU A 352 21.40 27.40 12.44
CA LEU A 352 21.93 26.39 11.52
C LEU A 352 20.80 25.51 10.95
N PHE A 353 19.93 24.97 11.81
CA PHE A 353 18.83 24.11 11.38
C PHE A 353 17.84 24.85 10.49
N ILE A 354 17.48 26.08 10.86
CA ILE A 354 16.52 26.92 10.12
C ILE A 354 16.98 27.14 8.70
N ASN A 355 18.24 27.55 8.52
CA ASN A 355 18.81 27.80 7.21
C ASN A 355 18.92 26.52 6.39
N TYR A 356 19.37 25.42 7.01
CA TYR A 356 19.66 24.19 6.30
C TYR A 356 18.41 23.38 5.92
N TYR A 357 17.37 23.43 6.73
CA TYR A 357 16.13 22.67 6.53
C TYR A 357 14.96 23.49 5.98
N GLY A 358 15.25 24.68 5.42
CA GLY A 358 14.25 25.51 4.74
C GLY A 358 13.09 25.95 5.64
N ILE A 359 13.36 26.22 6.92
CA ILE A 359 12.36 26.69 7.88
C ILE A 359 12.12 28.20 7.67
N GLN A 360 10.87 28.59 7.55
CA GLN A 360 10.43 29.97 7.33
C GLN A 360 9.72 30.51 8.57
N ARG A 361 9.82 31.83 8.81
CA ARG A 361 9.21 32.48 9.98
C ARG A 361 7.69 32.45 9.92
N GLU A 362 7.15 32.61 8.72
CA GLU A 362 5.74 32.52 8.37
C GLU A 362 5.24 31.08 8.19
N GLY A 363 6.13 30.09 8.21
CA GLY A 363 5.82 28.70 7.87
C GLY A 363 5.90 28.42 6.37
N ASN A 364 6.31 27.20 6.01
CA ASN A 364 6.29 26.70 4.64
C ASN A 364 5.08 25.80 4.35
N PHE A 365 4.23 25.54 5.35
CA PHE A 365 2.95 24.81 5.24
C PHE A 365 1.97 25.26 6.34
N GLU A 366 0.84 25.85 5.97
CA GLU A 366 -0.25 26.24 6.89
C GLU A 366 0.19 27.00 8.15
N GLY A 367 1.15 27.92 8.02
CA GLY A 367 1.71 28.69 9.14
C GLY A 367 2.73 27.93 10.01
N SER A 368 2.95 26.65 9.72
CA SER A 368 3.96 25.77 10.34
C SER A 368 5.06 25.41 9.34
N ASN A 369 6.07 24.67 9.79
CA ASN A 369 7.19 24.25 8.94
C ASN A 369 7.31 22.73 8.85
N ILE A 370 7.56 22.28 7.62
CA ILE A 370 8.05 20.97 7.25
C ILE A 370 9.56 21.09 6.96
N PRO A 371 10.43 20.52 7.81
CA PRO A 371 11.87 20.46 7.52
C PRO A 371 12.14 19.76 6.20
N ASN A 372 12.93 20.36 5.31
CA ASN A 372 13.25 19.83 3.99
C ASN A 372 14.62 20.33 3.50
N LEU A 373 15.21 19.65 2.53
CA LEU A 373 16.50 20.00 1.92
C LEU A 373 16.34 20.52 0.48
N ILE A 374 15.17 21.07 0.14
CA ILE A 374 14.93 21.59 -1.22
C ILE A 374 15.80 22.83 -1.43
N GLY A 375 16.59 22.82 -2.52
CA GLY A 375 17.56 23.87 -2.83
C GLY A 375 18.96 23.59 -2.27
N GLU A 376 19.13 22.62 -1.36
CA GLU A 376 20.42 22.24 -0.81
C GLU A 376 21.16 21.22 -1.68
N GLU A 377 22.49 21.31 -1.72
CA GLU A 377 23.34 20.33 -2.39
C GLU A 377 23.71 19.20 -1.42
N LEU A 378 23.29 17.97 -1.72
CA LEU A 378 23.51 16.82 -0.81
C LEU A 378 25.00 16.52 -0.57
N LYS A 379 25.88 16.91 -1.48
CA LYS A 379 27.34 16.75 -1.33
C LYS A 379 27.91 17.59 -0.18
N ASP A 380 27.23 18.66 0.22
CA ASP A 380 27.66 19.47 1.35
C ASP A 380 27.40 18.78 2.71
N LEU A 381 26.51 17.79 2.76
CA LEU A 381 26.32 16.92 3.94
C LEU A 381 27.53 16.04 4.25
N ASP A 382 28.37 15.74 3.26
CA ASP A 382 29.55 14.87 3.46
C ASP A 382 30.71 15.58 4.17
N LYS A 383 30.58 16.89 4.45
CA LYS A 383 31.50 17.59 5.33
C LYS A 383 31.27 17.11 6.77
N ASN A 384 32.10 16.17 7.23
CA ASN A 384 32.00 15.50 8.55
C ASN A 384 31.60 16.45 9.70
N SER A 385 32.20 17.65 9.78
CA SER A 385 31.90 18.61 10.85
C SER A 385 30.49 19.22 10.79
N LEU A 386 29.90 19.39 9.59
CA LEU A 386 28.52 19.85 9.43
C LEU A 386 27.54 18.71 9.71
N LYS A 387 27.84 17.52 9.19
CA LYS A 387 27.04 16.30 9.40
C LYS A 387 26.84 15.98 10.88
N ASP A 388 27.92 15.96 11.65
CA ASP A 388 27.88 15.66 13.08
C ASP A 388 27.07 16.70 13.87
N LYS A 389 27.20 17.99 13.49
CA LYS A 389 26.40 19.08 14.08
C LYS A 389 24.91 18.91 13.79
N LEU A 390 24.54 18.67 12.53
CA LEU A 390 23.14 18.49 12.13
C LEU A 390 22.53 17.24 12.77
N GLU A 391 23.28 16.14 12.89
CA GLU A 391 22.82 14.93 13.57
C GLU A 391 22.59 15.16 15.08
N ASN A 392 23.46 15.91 15.75
CA ASN A 392 23.24 16.28 17.15
C ASN A 392 21.99 17.15 17.33
N ILE A 393 21.77 18.11 16.43
CA ILE A 393 20.57 18.95 16.42
C ILE A 393 19.32 18.08 16.19
N ARG A 394 19.34 17.21 15.18
CA ARG A 394 18.26 16.28 14.85
C ARG A 394 17.88 15.44 16.07
N ARG A 395 18.85 14.91 16.82
CA ARG A 395 18.59 14.14 18.05
C ARG A 395 17.85 14.94 19.10
N LYS A 396 18.28 16.18 19.38
CA LYS A 396 17.59 17.07 20.34
C LYS A 396 16.14 17.34 19.92
N LEU A 397 15.92 17.61 18.63
CA LEU A 397 14.58 17.82 18.09
C LEU A 397 13.75 16.54 18.15
N PHE A 398 14.34 15.38 17.85
CA PHE A 398 13.70 14.08 17.97
C PHE A 398 13.27 13.81 19.43
N ASP A 399 14.18 13.92 20.40
CA ASP A 399 13.89 13.69 21.83
C ASP A 399 12.82 14.64 22.37
N TYR A 400 12.73 15.86 21.82
CA TYR A 400 11.67 16.79 22.14
C TYR A 400 10.33 16.38 21.48
N ARG A 401 10.36 15.97 20.21
CA ARG A 401 9.18 15.53 19.45
C ARG A 401 8.54 14.26 20.03
N GLU A 402 9.33 13.33 20.55
CA GLU A 402 8.86 12.09 21.22
C GLU A 402 7.99 12.36 22.46
N LYS A 403 7.97 13.59 22.98
CA LYS A 403 7.08 13.99 24.09
C LYS A 403 5.69 14.43 23.61
N ARG A 404 5.50 14.58 22.29
CA ARG A 404 4.20 14.89 21.69
C ARG A 404 3.33 13.64 21.69
N ILE A 405 2.03 13.84 21.50
CA ILE A 405 1.13 12.71 21.25
C ILE A 405 1.44 12.16 19.86
N HIS A 406 1.82 10.88 19.81
CA HIS A 406 2.10 10.19 18.56
C HIS A 406 0.82 10.00 17.75
N PRO A 407 0.93 9.94 16.40
CA PRO A 407 -0.13 9.43 15.57
C PRO A 407 -0.54 8.02 15.98
N HIS A 408 -1.76 7.63 15.64
CA HIS A 408 -2.21 6.27 15.90
C HIS A 408 -1.39 5.28 15.07
N LYS A 409 -0.97 4.17 15.69
CA LYS A 409 -0.23 3.10 15.02
C LYS A 409 -1.18 1.99 14.63
N ASP A 410 -1.20 1.64 13.34
CA ASP A 410 -1.81 0.40 12.89
C ASP A 410 -0.87 -0.76 13.23
N ASP A 411 -1.08 -1.33 14.42
CA ASP A 411 -0.29 -2.42 14.99
C ASP A 411 -0.67 -3.81 14.47
N LYS A 412 -1.50 -3.87 13.43
CA LYS A 412 -1.74 -5.09 12.67
C LYS A 412 -0.47 -5.51 11.95
N ILE A 413 -0.31 -6.81 11.75
CA ILE A 413 0.78 -7.39 10.96
C ILE A 413 0.16 -8.14 9.78
N LEU A 414 0.54 -7.74 8.57
CA LEU A 414 0.10 -8.35 7.31
C LEU A 414 1.23 -9.16 6.68
N THR A 415 0.91 -10.38 6.24
CA THR A 415 1.86 -11.32 5.64
C THR A 415 2.54 -10.74 4.41
N SER A 416 1.78 -10.20 3.47
CA SER A 416 2.29 -9.54 2.26
C SER A 416 3.26 -8.40 2.58
N TRP A 417 2.86 -7.43 3.39
CA TRP A 417 3.70 -6.25 3.67
C TRP A 417 4.95 -6.62 4.48
N ASN A 418 4.84 -7.61 5.36
CA ASN A 418 6.01 -8.17 6.04
C ASN A 418 6.93 -8.88 5.06
N GLY A 419 6.42 -9.61 4.07
CA GLY A 419 7.23 -10.19 2.99
C GLY A 419 8.08 -9.15 2.27
N LEU A 420 7.51 -7.99 1.92
CA LEU A 420 8.26 -6.88 1.30
C LEU A 420 9.35 -6.33 2.24
N MET A 421 9.03 -6.12 3.52
CA MET A 421 10.01 -5.58 4.47
C MET A 421 11.12 -6.58 4.82
N ILE A 422 10.79 -7.87 4.96
CA ILE A 422 11.77 -8.95 5.15
C ILE A 422 12.73 -8.99 3.96
N ALA A 423 12.19 -8.92 2.73
CA ALA A 423 13.00 -8.83 1.52
C ALA A 423 13.93 -7.61 1.54
N ALA A 424 13.44 -6.44 1.96
CA ALA A 424 14.23 -5.22 2.09
C ALA A 424 15.38 -5.37 3.10
N PHE A 425 15.11 -5.89 4.31
CA PHE A 425 16.13 -6.13 5.33
C PHE A 425 17.17 -7.18 4.90
N ALA A 426 16.75 -8.29 4.29
CA ALA A 426 17.67 -9.31 3.82
C ALA A 426 18.60 -8.78 2.71
N LYS A 427 18.03 -8.02 1.76
CA LYS A 427 18.79 -7.32 0.71
C LYS A 427 19.76 -6.30 1.30
N ALA A 428 19.34 -5.52 2.30
CA ALA A 428 20.20 -4.59 3.03
C ALA A 428 21.35 -5.30 3.74
N GLY A 429 21.06 -6.38 4.46
CA GLY A 429 22.06 -7.19 5.16
C GLY A 429 23.13 -7.71 4.21
N ARG A 430 22.74 -8.17 3.01
CA ARG A 430 23.68 -8.63 1.97
C ARG A 430 24.50 -7.50 1.35
N ILE A 431 23.87 -6.42 0.91
CA ILE A 431 24.53 -5.37 0.12
C ILE A 431 25.32 -4.40 1.01
N LEU A 432 24.82 -4.08 2.20
CA LEU A 432 25.48 -3.19 3.15
C LEU A 432 26.44 -3.92 4.09
N ASN A 433 26.38 -5.26 4.12
CA ASN A 433 27.18 -6.13 4.98
C ASN A 433 26.96 -5.84 6.48
N GLU A 434 25.68 -5.75 6.88
CA GLU A 434 25.24 -5.38 8.23
C GLU A 434 24.41 -6.51 8.86
N GLU A 435 24.97 -7.17 9.87
CA GLU A 435 24.36 -8.36 10.49
C GLU A 435 23.00 -8.09 11.13
N LYS A 436 22.81 -6.91 11.74
CA LYS A 436 21.53 -6.51 12.33
C LYS A 436 20.35 -6.57 11.35
N TYR A 437 20.58 -6.34 10.06
CA TYR A 437 19.52 -6.37 9.05
C TYR A 437 19.20 -7.82 8.63
N LYS A 438 20.22 -8.67 8.52
CA LYS A 438 20.04 -10.13 8.35
C LYS A 438 19.24 -10.71 9.53
N ASP A 439 19.59 -10.36 10.76
CA ASP A 439 18.91 -10.90 11.94
C ASP A 439 17.45 -10.43 12.03
N ALA A 440 17.18 -9.18 11.66
CA ALA A 440 15.82 -8.65 11.60
C ALA A 440 14.96 -9.38 10.55
N SER A 441 15.51 -9.67 9.37
CA SER A 441 14.77 -10.40 8.33
C SER A 441 14.45 -11.83 8.76
N ILE A 442 15.39 -12.54 9.39
CA ILE A 442 15.18 -13.91 9.91
C ILE A 442 14.09 -13.93 10.98
N LYS A 443 14.18 -13.04 11.99
CA LYS A 443 13.20 -12.99 13.09
C LYS A 443 11.78 -12.69 12.60
N ALA A 444 11.63 -11.77 11.66
CA ALA A 444 10.33 -11.44 11.10
C ALA A 444 9.77 -12.59 10.25
N LEU A 445 10.63 -13.32 9.54
CA LEU A 445 10.22 -14.51 8.78
C LEU A 445 9.79 -15.66 9.71
N GLU A 446 10.53 -15.91 10.79
CA GLU A 446 10.14 -16.85 11.84
C GLU A 446 8.78 -16.48 12.45
N PHE A 447 8.55 -15.20 12.74
CA PHE A 447 7.26 -14.70 13.21
C PHE A 447 6.13 -15.08 12.25
N VAL A 448 6.31 -14.88 10.93
CA VAL A 448 5.29 -15.23 9.92
C VAL A 448 4.96 -16.72 9.98
N PHE A 449 5.95 -17.61 10.02
CA PHE A 449 5.67 -19.04 10.06
C PHE A 449 5.11 -19.52 11.40
N ILE A 450 5.42 -18.86 12.52
CA ILE A 450 4.89 -19.23 13.84
C ILE A 450 3.45 -18.73 14.03
N LYS A 451 3.15 -17.52 13.56
CA LYS A 451 1.88 -16.83 13.85
C LYS A 451 0.92 -16.83 12.68
N LEU A 452 1.43 -16.75 11.45
CA LEU A 452 0.64 -16.56 10.23
C LEU A 452 0.65 -17.79 9.33
N GLN A 453 1.04 -18.95 9.84
CA GLN A 453 0.88 -20.24 9.16
C GLN A 453 0.07 -21.19 10.04
N ARG A 454 -0.94 -21.83 9.44
CA ARG A 454 -1.71 -22.89 10.10
C ARG A 454 -0.90 -24.19 10.17
N GLU A 455 -1.33 -25.10 11.04
CA GLU A 455 -0.71 -26.42 11.19
C GLU A 455 -0.67 -27.25 9.89
N ASP A 456 -1.63 -27.01 8.98
CA ASP A 456 -1.69 -27.65 7.65
C ASP A 456 -0.81 -26.96 6.59
N GLY A 457 -0.03 -25.95 6.97
CA GLY A 457 0.86 -25.18 6.08
C GLY A 457 0.20 -23.98 5.41
N ARG A 458 -1.14 -23.81 5.50
CA ARG A 458 -1.85 -22.69 4.86
C ARG A 458 -1.50 -21.35 5.52
N LEU A 459 -1.01 -20.40 4.72
CA LEU A 459 -0.74 -19.04 5.20
C LEU A 459 -2.04 -18.29 5.53
N LEU A 460 -1.97 -17.41 6.52
CA LEU A 460 -3.00 -16.46 6.93
C LEU A 460 -2.57 -15.04 6.57
N ALA A 461 -3.53 -14.15 6.34
CA ALA A 461 -3.23 -12.80 5.86
C ALA A 461 -2.85 -11.84 7.00
N ARG A 462 -3.50 -11.97 8.17
CA ARG A 462 -3.47 -10.97 9.23
C ARG A 462 -3.21 -11.55 10.61
N PHE A 463 -2.36 -10.87 11.38
CA PHE A 463 -2.18 -11.08 12.82
C PHE A 463 -2.41 -9.77 13.58
N ARG A 464 -3.12 -9.85 14.72
CA ARG A 464 -3.23 -8.76 15.69
C ARG A 464 -3.70 -9.29 17.04
N ASP A 465 -3.15 -8.77 18.15
CA ASP A 465 -3.57 -9.12 19.52
C ASP A 465 -3.62 -10.64 19.81
N GLY A 466 -2.64 -11.40 19.31
CA GLY A 466 -2.58 -12.85 19.51
C GLY A 466 -3.54 -13.66 18.63
N GLU A 467 -4.28 -13.01 17.73
CA GLU A 467 -5.22 -13.64 16.81
C GLU A 467 -4.74 -13.52 15.37
N SER A 468 -4.74 -14.65 14.66
CA SER A 468 -4.52 -14.71 13.21
C SER A 468 -5.82 -15.00 12.49
N ARG A 469 -6.12 -14.22 11.44
CA ARG A 469 -7.37 -14.31 10.69
C ARG A 469 -7.15 -14.14 9.20
N TYR A 470 -8.14 -14.63 8.45
CA TYR A 470 -8.27 -14.65 6.99
C TYR A 470 -7.23 -15.53 6.31
N LEU A 471 -7.67 -16.29 5.31
CA LEU A 471 -6.77 -17.05 4.46
C LEU A 471 -5.91 -16.07 3.66
N ALA A 472 -4.61 -16.34 3.57
CA ALA A 472 -3.69 -15.52 2.79
C ALA A 472 -4.07 -15.50 1.30
N TYR A 473 -3.81 -14.36 0.68
CA TYR A 473 -4.05 -14.02 -0.72
C TYR A 473 -2.82 -14.28 -1.58
N LEU A 474 -2.94 -14.08 -2.89
CA LEU A 474 -1.83 -14.24 -3.84
C LEU A 474 -0.59 -13.43 -3.42
N ASP A 475 -0.79 -12.16 -3.08
CA ASP A 475 0.28 -11.24 -2.71
C ASP A 475 1.04 -11.71 -1.46
N ASP A 476 0.35 -12.30 -0.49
CA ASP A 476 0.97 -12.85 0.71
C ASP A 476 1.94 -13.98 0.36
N TYR A 477 1.55 -14.90 -0.54
CA TYR A 477 2.44 -15.97 -1.02
C TYR A 477 3.59 -15.41 -1.86
N ALA A 478 3.28 -14.55 -2.84
CA ALA A 478 4.28 -14.00 -3.73
C ALA A 478 5.35 -13.20 -2.96
N PHE A 479 4.96 -12.43 -1.96
CA PHE A 479 5.92 -11.59 -1.23
C PHE A 479 6.69 -12.38 -0.18
N ILE A 480 6.11 -13.42 0.43
CA ILE A 480 6.87 -14.33 1.32
C ILE A 480 7.85 -15.19 0.54
N ILE A 481 7.50 -15.66 -0.66
CA ILE A 481 8.47 -16.35 -1.53
C ILE A 481 9.61 -15.39 -1.92
N TRP A 482 9.29 -14.12 -2.23
CA TRP A 482 10.33 -13.12 -2.48
C TRP A 482 11.25 -12.95 -1.25
N ALA A 483 10.67 -12.80 -0.06
CA ALA A 483 11.39 -12.70 1.20
C ALA A 483 12.33 -13.90 1.43
N LEU A 484 11.84 -15.13 1.26
CA LEU A 484 12.63 -16.35 1.41
C LEU A 484 13.84 -16.38 0.47
N ILE A 485 13.66 -16.00 -0.80
CA ILE A 485 14.77 -15.95 -1.75
C ILE A 485 15.80 -14.88 -1.34
N GLU A 486 15.39 -13.70 -0.87
CA GLU A 486 16.35 -12.71 -0.37
C GLU A 486 17.05 -13.17 0.92
N VAL A 487 16.35 -13.87 1.82
CA VAL A 487 16.94 -14.44 3.05
C VAL A 487 17.93 -15.54 2.70
N TYR A 488 17.64 -16.39 1.73
CA TYR A 488 18.63 -17.33 1.16
C TYR A 488 19.85 -16.59 0.63
N GLU A 489 19.68 -15.48 -0.08
CA GLU A 489 20.80 -14.75 -0.67
C GLU A 489 21.77 -14.18 0.38
N VAL A 490 21.31 -13.82 1.57
CA VAL A 490 22.15 -13.31 2.66
C VAL A 490 22.66 -14.41 3.61
N THR A 491 21.93 -15.50 3.79
CA THR A 491 22.30 -16.60 4.72
C THR A 491 23.04 -17.75 4.05
N LYS A 492 22.77 -17.98 2.76
CA LYS A 492 23.15 -19.17 1.98
C LYS A 492 22.61 -20.49 2.54
N ASP A 493 21.56 -20.44 3.35
CA ASP A 493 20.87 -21.61 3.86
C ASP A 493 19.80 -22.08 2.87
N TYR A 494 20.03 -23.25 2.27
CA TYR A 494 19.16 -23.83 1.25
C TYR A 494 17.74 -24.17 1.73
N SER A 495 17.51 -24.30 3.04
CA SER A 495 16.17 -24.57 3.58
C SER A 495 15.15 -23.49 3.19
N TYR A 496 15.59 -22.24 3.01
CA TYR A 496 14.74 -21.15 2.52
C TYR A 496 14.32 -21.34 1.07
N ILE A 497 15.15 -21.96 0.22
CA ILE A 497 14.78 -22.30 -1.16
C ILE A 497 13.82 -23.49 -1.18
N GLU A 498 14.04 -24.50 -0.35
CA GLU A 498 13.09 -25.62 -0.20
C GLU A 498 11.71 -25.11 0.22
N LYS A 499 11.65 -24.22 1.21
CA LYS A 499 10.40 -23.58 1.64
C LYS A 499 9.78 -22.70 0.56
N SER A 500 10.60 -22.01 -0.24
CA SER A 500 10.11 -21.21 -1.38
C SER A 500 9.42 -22.08 -2.43
N LEU A 501 9.97 -23.26 -2.73
CA LEU A 501 9.39 -24.21 -3.67
C LEU A 501 8.09 -24.83 -3.13
N GLU A 502 8.03 -25.14 -1.84
CA GLU A 502 6.82 -25.61 -1.16
C GLU A 502 5.70 -24.56 -1.29
N LEU A 503 5.97 -23.30 -0.91
CA LEU A 503 4.99 -22.24 -1.01
C LEU A 503 4.62 -21.89 -2.46
N ASN A 504 5.56 -22.00 -3.41
CA ASN A 504 5.24 -21.80 -4.83
C ASN A 504 4.25 -22.87 -5.32
N LYS A 505 4.44 -24.14 -4.91
CA LYS A 505 3.51 -25.22 -5.23
C LYS A 505 2.13 -24.95 -4.65
N ASP A 506 2.05 -24.53 -3.39
CA ASP A 506 0.78 -24.16 -2.75
C ASP A 506 0.12 -22.97 -3.45
N MET A 507 0.90 -21.95 -3.82
CA MET A 507 0.42 -20.79 -4.56
C MET A 507 -0.21 -21.22 -5.90
N MET A 508 0.47 -22.07 -6.67
CA MET A 508 -0.08 -22.61 -7.91
C MET A 508 -1.36 -23.43 -7.66
N GLN A 509 -1.41 -24.26 -6.62
CA GLN A 509 -2.58 -25.06 -6.28
C GLN A 509 -3.80 -24.21 -5.85
N LEU A 510 -3.56 -23.11 -5.14
CA LEU A 510 -4.61 -22.28 -4.57
C LEU A 510 -5.16 -21.25 -5.57
N PHE A 511 -4.27 -20.64 -6.36
CA PHE A 511 -4.58 -19.42 -7.11
C PHE A 511 -4.59 -19.59 -8.63
N LEU A 512 -4.00 -20.64 -9.19
CA LEU A 512 -3.99 -20.81 -10.65
C LEU A 512 -5.41 -20.94 -11.22
N ASP A 513 -5.67 -20.20 -12.29
CA ASP A 513 -6.80 -20.44 -13.17
C ASP A 513 -6.41 -21.54 -14.17
N GLU A 514 -6.92 -22.75 -13.95
CA GLU A 514 -6.66 -23.91 -14.80
C GLU A 514 -7.26 -23.77 -16.21
N GLU A 515 -8.26 -22.89 -16.41
CA GLU A 515 -8.93 -22.70 -17.70
C GLU A 515 -8.28 -21.58 -18.53
N LYS A 516 -8.06 -20.41 -17.92
CA LYS A 516 -7.55 -19.22 -18.62
C LYS A 516 -6.10 -18.83 -18.26
N GLY A 517 -5.46 -19.53 -17.34
CA GLY A 517 -4.10 -19.23 -16.85
C GLY A 517 -4.01 -17.97 -15.99
N GLY A 518 -2.82 -17.70 -15.44
CA GLY A 518 -2.61 -16.62 -14.47
C GLY A 518 -3.18 -16.95 -13.08
N LEU A 519 -2.90 -16.09 -12.11
CA LEU A 519 -3.22 -16.35 -10.71
C LEU A 519 -4.32 -15.41 -10.21
N PHE A 520 -5.36 -16.00 -9.63
CA PHE A 520 -6.42 -15.29 -8.93
C PHE A 520 -5.94 -14.68 -7.62
N LEU A 521 -6.52 -13.55 -7.23
CA LEU A 521 -6.16 -12.79 -6.04
C LEU A 521 -6.39 -13.58 -4.73
N TYR A 522 -7.48 -14.33 -4.62
CA TYR A 522 -7.82 -15.12 -3.45
C TYR A 522 -7.97 -16.60 -3.80
N GLY A 523 -7.81 -17.50 -2.83
CA GLY A 523 -7.69 -18.94 -3.05
C GLY A 523 -9.02 -19.62 -3.41
N ARG A 524 -8.97 -20.77 -4.09
CA ARG A 524 -10.16 -21.57 -4.42
C ARG A 524 -10.87 -22.16 -3.19
N ASP A 525 -10.16 -22.18 -2.08
CA ASP A 525 -10.57 -22.60 -0.73
C ASP A 525 -11.24 -21.47 0.07
N SER A 526 -11.27 -20.25 -0.45
CA SER A 526 -11.84 -19.08 0.21
C SER A 526 -13.33 -18.89 -0.09
N GLU A 527 -13.99 -17.94 0.58
CA GLU A 527 -15.38 -17.63 0.28
C GLU A 527 -15.57 -17.19 -1.17
N LYS A 528 -16.70 -17.56 -1.78
CA LYS A 528 -17.00 -17.18 -3.17
C LYS A 528 -17.64 -15.79 -3.20
N LEU A 529 -16.89 -14.82 -3.72
CA LEU A 529 -17.41 -13.49 -4.08
C LEU A 529 -18.05 -13.52 -5.48
N ILE A 530 -18.65 -12.41 -5.89
CA ILE A 530 -19.31 -12.26 -7.20
C ILE A 530 -18.35 -12.40 -8.39
N LEU A 531 -17.06 -12.16 -8.15
CA LEU A 531 -15.97 -12.24 -9.11
C LEU A 531 -14.73 -12.75 -8.39
N ARG A 532 -13.83 -13.40 -9.14
CA ARG A 532 -12.50 -13.76 -8.67
C ARG A 532 -11.48 -13.06 -9.57
N PRO A 533 -11.00 -11.86 -9.22
CA PRO A 533 -10.09 -11.12 -10.07
C PRO A 533 -8.68 -11.73 -10.02
N LYS A 534 -7.95 -11.55 -11.10
CA LYS A 534 -6.50 -11.66 -11.24
C LYS A 534 -5.94 -10.25 -11.42
N ASP A 535 -5.06 -9.84 -10.52
CA ASP A 535 -4.44 -8.52 -10.62
C ASP A 535 -3.02 -8.64 -11.21
N ILE A 536 -2.75 -7.83 -12.22
CA ILE A 536 -1.44 -7.66 -12.85
C ILE A 536 -1.01 -6.18 -12.85
N TYR A 537 -1.91 -5.28 -12.46
CA TYR A 537 -1.66 -3.85 -12.42
C TYR A 537 -0.80 -3.53 -11.19
N ASP A 538 0.32 -2.84 -11.41
CA ASP A 538 1.15 -2.36 -10.32
C ASP A 538 0.56 -1.03 -9.80
N GLY A 539 -0.09 -1.10 -8.64
CA GLY A 539 -0.66 0.04 -7.95
C GLY A 539 0.34 0.73 -7.03
N ALA A 540 0.00 0.87 -5.74
CA ALA A 540 0.97 1.34 -4.73
C ALA A 540 2.08 0.29 -4.49
N ILE A 541 1.75 -0.98 -4.66
CA ILE A 541 2.64 -2.13 -4.53
C ILE A 541 2.67 -2.90 -5.87
N PRO A 542 3.74 -3.66 -6.16
CA PRO A 542 3.77 -4.50 -7.35
C PRO A 542 2.71 -5.61 -7.26
N SER A 543 2.13 -5.99 -8.39
CA SER A 543 1.09 -7.02 -8.47
C SER A 543 1.61 -8.40 -8.07
N GLY A 544 0.77 -9.19 -7.39
CA GLY A 544 1.08 -10.57 -7.02
C GLY A 544 1.44 -11.45 -8.21
N ASN A 545 0.78 -11.31 -9.36
CA ASN A 545 1.14 -12.05 -10.57
C ASN A 545 2.53 -11.67 -11.09
N GLY A 546 2.87 -10.37 -11.12
CA GLY A 546 4.19 -9.91 -11.57
C GLY A 546 5.31 -10.38 -10.64
N VAL A 547 5.09 -10.35 -9.32
CA VAL A 547 6.07 -10.86 -8.34
C VAL A 547 6.18 -12.39 -8.40
N ALA A 548 5.06 -13.12 -8.54
CA ALA A 548 5.07 -14.57 -8.71
C ALA A 548 5.91 -15.00 -9.92
N ALA A 549 5.70 -14.37 -11.09
CA ALA A 549 6.49 -14.64 -12.29
C ALA A 549 7.99 -14.38 -12.06
N MET A 550 8.35 -13.26 -11.41
CA MET A 550 9.74 -12.96 -11.05
C MET A 550 10.33 -14.04 -10.12
N ASN A 551 9.60 -14.46 -9.08
CA ASN A 551 10.07 -15.46 -8.14
C ASN A 551 10.28 -16.82 -8.79
N MET A 552 9.35 -17.26 -9.64
CA MET A 552 9.49 -18.49 -10.41
C MET A 552 10.74 -18.46 -11.29
N LEU A 553 11.01 -17.36 -11.97
CA LEU A 553 12.23 -17.20 -12.78
C LEU A 553 13.51 -17.22 -11.93
N ARG A 554 13.50 -16.59 -10.74
CA ARG A 554 14.64 -16.64 -9.80
C ARG A 554 14.87 -18.06 -9.29
N LEU A 555 13.81 -18.75 -8.87
CA LEU A 555 13.88 -20.14 -8.42
C LEU A 555 14.33 -21.07 -9.55
N PHE A 556 13.90 -20.85 -10.79
CA PHE A 556 14.40 -21.55 -11.97
C PHE A 556 15.92 -21.38 -12.12
N LYS A 557 16.45 -20.15 -12.04
CA LYS A 557 17.90 -19.92 -12.16
C LYS A 557 18.70 -20.56 -11.01
N ILE A 558 18.12 -20.70 -9.83
CA ILE A 558 18.75 -21.34 -8.67
C ILE A 558 18.71 -22.88 -8.78
N THR A 559 17.59 -23.44 -9.20
CA THR A 559 17.31 -24.89 -9.10
C THR A 559 17.47 -25.66 -10.41
N GLY A 560 17.38 -24.97 -11.54
CA GLY A 560 17.33 -25.57 -12.87
C GLY A 560 15.96 -26.20 -13.23
N ASP A 561 14.93 -26.08 -12.40
CA ASP A 561 13.61 -26.65 -12.67
C ASP A 561 12.87 -25.83 -13.75
N THR A 562 12.86 -26.36 -14.98
CA THR A 562 12.25 -25.69 -16.14
C THR A 562 10.74 -25.49 -15.99
N LYS A 563 10.06 -26.26 -15.13
CA LYS A 563 8.62 -26.09 -14.89
C LYS A 563 8.31 -24.69 -14.35
N LEU A 564 9.16 -24.16 -13.47
CA LEU A 564 9.00 -22.81 -12.93
C LEU A 564 9.09 -21.75 -14.02
N LYS A 565 9.97 -21.95 -15.00
CA LYS A 565 10.07 -21.05 -16.16
C LYS A 565 8.79 -21.08 -17.00
N ASP A 566 8.26 -22.28 -17.28
CA ASP A 566 7.02 -22.46 -18.04
C ASP A 566 5.82 -21.82 -17.32
N GLU A 567 5.76 -21.95 -15.98
CA GLU A 567 4.75 -21.30 -15.14
C GLU A 567 4.82 -19.77 -15.24
N ALA A 568 6.02 -19.18 -15.18
CA ALA A 568 6.21 -17.74 -15.34
C ALA A 568 5.81 -17.24 -16.75
N GLU A 569 6.21 -17.97 -17.80
CA GLU A 569 5.84 -17.63 -19.19
C GLU A 569 4.33 -17.70 -19.42
N SER A 570 3.63 -18.60 -18.72
CA SER A 570 2.17 -18.70 -18.78
C SER A 570 1.48 -17.42 -18.27
N ILE A 571 2.01 -16.81 -17.20
CA ILE A 571 1.50 -15.54 -16.64
C ILE A 571 1.66 -14.42 -17.68
N PHE A 572 2.84 -14.31 -18.30
CA PHE A 572 3.10 -13.29 -19.32
C PHE A 572 2.13 -13.36 -20.51
N LYS A 573 1.82 -14.58 -20.98
CA LYS A 573 0.91 -14.79 -22.10
C LYS A 573 -0.53 -14.36 -21.79
N VAL A 574 -1.00 -14.60 -20.57
CA VAL A 574 -2.36 -14.26 -20.15
C VAL A 574 -2.57 -12.75 -20.11
N PHE A 575 -1.58 -12.01 -19.61
CA PHE A 575 -1.69 -10.56 -19.44
C PHE A 575 -1.09 -9.75 -20.59
N GLY A 576 -0.68 -10.39 -21.68
CA GLY A 576 0.07 -9.72 -22.75
C GLY A 576 -0.67 -8.53 -23.36
N ASN A 577 -1.99 -8.57 -23.46
CA ASN A 577 -2.77 -7.44 -23.99
C ASN A 577 -2.73 -6.22 -23.05
N SER A 578 -2.94 -6.44 -21.75
CA SER A 578 -2.83 -5.39 -20.72
C SER A 578 -1.44 -4.77 -20.71
N ILE A 579 -0.41 -5.62 -20.73
CA ILE A 579 1.00 -5.21 -20.73
C ILE A 579 1.32 -4.37 -21.97
N ASN A 580 0.94 -4.83 -23.17
CA ASN A 580 1.16 -4.10 -24.42
C ASN A 580 0.42 -2.75 -24.44
N LYS A 581 -0.77 -2.66 -23.83
CA LYS A 581 -1.59 -1.44 -23.84
C LYS A 581 -1.02 -0.34 -22.95
N ILE A 582 -0.56 -0.68 -21.74
CA ILE A 582 -0.02 0.29 -20.77
C ILE A 582 1.22 -0.29 -20.07
N PRO A 583 2.38 -0.40 -20.75
CA PRO A 583 3.54 -1.11 -20.19
C PRO A 583 4.02 -0.58 -18.84
N ARG A 584 4.02 0.75 -18.65
CA ARG A 584 4.42 1.40 -17.39
C ARG A 584 3.57 1.02 -16.17
N ALA A 585 2.36 0.50 -16.38
CA ALA A 585 1.47 0.03 -15.33
C ALA A 585 1.80 -1.39 -14.85
N HIS A 586 2.83 -2.01 -15.44
CA HIS A 586 3.22 -3.40 -15.20
C HIS A 586 4.75 -3.51 -15.02
N ALA A 587 5.38 -2.50 -14.42
CA ALA A 587 6.82 -2.38 -14.27
C ALA A 587 7.47 -3.62 -13.63
N LYS A 588 6.82 -4.27 -12.64
CA LYS A 588 7.33 -5.51 -12.04
C LYS A 588 7.35 -6.67 -13.04
N THR A 589 6.33 -6.75 -13.89
CA THR A 589 6.28 -7.75 -14.96
C THR A 589 7.32 -7.47 -16.03
N LEU A 590 7.54 -6.21 -16.40
CA LEU A 590 8.63 -5.83 -17.32
C LEU A 590 10.00 -6.16 -16.74
N GLU A 591 10.19 -5.99 -15.42
CA GLU A 591 11.41 -6.41 -14.72
C GLU A 591 11.60 -7.94 -14.80
N ALA A 592 10.53 -8.72 -14.63
CA ALA A 592 10.57 -10.18 -14.76
C ALA A 592 10.92 -10.61 -16.20
N LEU A 593 10.35 -9.94 -17.21
CA LEU A 593 10.67 -10.18 -18.62
C LEU A 593 12.15 -9.90 -18.91
N LEU A 594 12.70 -8.77 -18.44
CA LEU A 594 14.14 -8.49 -18.51
C LEU A 594 14.97 -9.61 -17.88
N TYR A 595 14.57 -10.09 -16.71
CA TYR A 595 15.28 -11.14 -15.98
C TYR A 595 15.27 -12.49 -16.71
N SER A 596 14.23 -12.80 -17.49
CA SER A 596 14.15 -14.01 -18.34
C SER A 596 15.04 -13.97 -19.58
N ASP A 597 15.83 -12.90 -19.77
CA ASP A 597 16.61 -12.62 -20.99
C ASP A 597 15.72 -12.50 -22.25
N PHE A 598 14.47 -12.03 -22.08
CA PHE A 598 13.50 -11.90 -23.17
C PHE A 598 13.99 -10.87 -24.19
N ASN A 599 14.32 -11.34 -25.41
CA ASN A 599 14.72 -10.54 -26.56
C ASN A 599 15.88 -9.56 -26.36
N LEU A 600 16.79 -9.81 -25.41
CA LEU A 600 18.09 -9.13 -25.37
C LEU A 600 19.01 -9.75 -26.44
N LYS A 601 18.80 -9.39 -27.71
CA LYS A 601 19.69 -9.72 -28.84
C LYS A 601 19.97 -8.52 -29.71
#